data_AF-A0A974RUU9-F1
#
_entry.id   AF-A0A974RUU9-F1
#
_cell.length_a   1.000
_cell.length_b   1.000
_cell.length_c   1.000
_cell.angle_alpha   90.00
_cell.angle_beta   90.00
_cell.angle_gamma   90.00
#
_symmetry.space_group_name_H-M   'P 1'
#
loop_
_entity.id
_entity.type
_entity.pdbx_description
1 polymer ?
#
loop_
_entity_poly.entity_id
_entity_poly.type
_entity_poly.pdbx_seq_one_letter_code
_entity_poly.pdbx_strand_id
1 'polypeptide(L)'
;MAESLDTPLETTRRPRWLWQRSNEQSDGFGRFAEATARFMGSPKFILYMTIFVVTWIVLNVVLVQYARKYAWDAYPFILLNLAFSTQASYSAPLILLAQNRQDDRDRVTAEQDRQRAHRNLEDTEFLTREIASLRLAMNDVATRDFVRSELRDVLSEILAEERRTREEIAELERAEEDAPQAR
;
A
#
# COMPACT_ATOMS: atom_id res chain seq x y z
N MET A 1 18.99 -8.67 50.51
CA MET A 1 18.17 -8.65 49.29
C MET A 1 19.02 -8.01 48.21
N ALA A 2 19.65 -8.87 47.41
CA ALA A 2 20.31 -8.47 46.17
C ALA A 2 19.25 -8.19 45.09
N GLU A 3 19.71 -7.71 43.93
CA GLU A 3 18.97 -7.57 42.66
C GLU A 3 18.45 -6.16 42.33
N SER A 4 19.37 -5.20 42.24
CA SER A 4 19.22 -4.04 41.34
C SER A 4 19.67 -4.45 39.93
N LEU A 5 18.66 -4.76 39.12
CA LEU A 5 18.68 -5.09 37.70
C LEU A 5 19.74 -4.38 36.84
N ASP A 6 20.52 -5.23 36.19
CA ASP A 6 21.06 -5.13 34.83
C ASP A 6 20.82 -3.82 34.08
N THR A 7 21.89 -3.04 34.00
CA THR A 7 22.06 -2.04 32.96
C THR A 7 22.71 -2.74 31.76
N PRO A 8 22.05 -2.94 30.62
CA PRO A 8 22.77 -3.37 29.43
C PRO A 8 23.68 -2.22 28.98
N LEU A 9 24.96 -2.40 29.27
CA LEU A 9 26.07 -1.68 28.66
C LEU A 9 26.05 -1.87 27.14
N GLU A 10 26.54 -0.85 26.45
CA GLU A 10 27.04 -0.87 25.07
C GLU A 10 26.01 -0.67 23.96
N THR A 11 25.61 0.60 23.85
CA THR A 11 25.40 1.28 22.57
C THR A 11 26.66 1.19 21.69
N THR A 12 26.91 0.01 21.11
CA THR A 12 27.84 -0.11 19.99
C THR A 12 27.17 0.57 18.81
N ARG A 13 27.41 1.88 18.66
CA ARG A 13 27.17 2.64 17.42
C ARG A 13 28.00 1.99 16.30
N ARG A 14 27.49 0.89 15.74
CA ARG A 14 28.02 0.33 14.50
C ARG A 14 27.92 1.43 13.45
N PRO A 15 29.02 1.82 12.83
CA PRO A 15 29.04 3.02 12.03
C PRO A 15 28.25 2.74 10.74
N ARG A 16 27.15 3.47 10.58
CA ARG A 16 26.08 3.27 9.60
C ARG A 16 26.54 3.34 8.13
N TRP A 17 27.77 3.79 7.87
CA TRP A 17 28.37 3.91 6.54
C TRP A 17 28.82 2.57 5.93
N LEU A 18 28.96 1.50 6.73
CA LEU A 18 29.39 0.18 6.24
C LEU A 18 28.33 -0.55 5.41
N TRP A 19 27.09 -0.07 5.39
CA TRP A 19 25.99 -0.63 4.58
C TRP A 19 25.59 0.28 3.41
N GLN A 20 26.29 1.39 3.19
CA GLN A 20 25.95 2.40 2.18
C GLN A 20 26.74 2.22 0.87
N ARG A 21 27.06 0.97 0.48
CA ARG A 21 27.74 0.68 -0.79
C ARG A 21 27.17 -0.57 -1.44
N SER A 22 26.12 -0.38 -2.25
CA SER A 22 25.83 -1.30 -3.36
C SER A 22 24.77 -0.83 -4.38
N ASN A 23 24.37 0.45 -4.47
CA ASN A 23 23.24 0.80 -5.35
C ASN A 23 23.47 1.77 -6.51
N GLU A 24 24.71 2.12 -6.87
CA GLU A 24 24.96 3.03 -8.00
C GLU A 24 25.77 2.46 -9.17
N GLN A 25 26.08 1.15 -9.21
CA GLN A 25 26.93 0.60 -10.27
C GLN A 25 26.22 -0.17 -11.40
N SER A 26 24.89 -0.27 -11.44
CA SER A 26 24.19 -1.19 -12.38
C SER A 26 23.33 -0.54 -13.47
N ASP A 27 23.47 0.76 -13.76
CA ASP A 27 22.58 1.41 -14.73
C ASP A 27 22.69 0.83 -16.16
N GLY A 28 23.86 0.27 -16.51
CA GLY A 28 24.06 -0.47 -17.77
C GLY A 28 23.47 -1.89 -17.74
N PHE A 29 23.88 -2.69 -16.76
CA PHE A 29 23.45 -4.10 -16.63
C PHE A 29 21.96 -4.24 -16.29
N GLY A 30 21.40 -3.32 -15.51
CA GLY A 30 19.98 -3.30 -15.17
C GLY A 30 19.09 -3.08 -16.39
N ARG A 31 19.44 -2.10 -17.24
CA ARG A 31 18.72 -1.83 -18.49
C ARG A 31 18.86 -2.97 -19.51
N PHE A 32 20.05 -3.59 -19.59
CA PHE A 32 20.28 -4.76 -20.44
C PHE A 32 19.50 -5.98 -19.96
N ALA A 33 19.47 -6.23 -18.65
CA ALA A 33 18.69 -7.31 -18.05
C ALA A 33 17.18 -7.09 -18.27
N GLU A 34 16.69 -5.86 -18.12
CA GLU A 34 15.28 -5.54 -18.36
C GLU A 34 14.87 -5.66 -19.84
N ALA A 35 15.75 -5.29 -20.78
CA ALA A 35 15.54 -5.54 -22.20
C ALA A 35 15.55 -7.05 -22.51
N THR A 36 16.51 -7.79 -21.96
CA THR A 36 16.65 -9.25 -22.15
C THR A 36 15.47 -10.01 -21.55
N ALA A 37 14.99 -9.62 -20.37
CA ALA A 37 13.83 -10.20 -19.71
C ALA A 37 12.55 -10.00 -20.52
N ARG A 38 12.32 -8.77 -21.04
CA ARG A 38 11.18 -8.49 -21.93
C ARG A 38 11.28 -9.26 -23.26
N PHE A 39 12.49 -9.49 -23.75
CA PHE A 39 12.72 -10.25 -24.97
C PHE A 39 12.49 -11.76 -24.77
N MET A 40 13.08 -12.36 -23.73
CA MET A 40 12.90 -13.79 -23.40
C MET A 40 11.46 -14.13 -22.98
N GLY A 41 10.74 -13.21 -22.35
CA GLY A 41 9.33 -13.40 -21.96
C GLY A 41 8.32 -13.28 -23.11
N SER A 42 8.77 -12.93 -24.32
CA SER A 42 7.87 -12.77 -25.47
C SER A 42 7.62 -14.12 -26.18
N PRO A 43 6.36 -14.46 -26.52
CA PRO A 43 6.05 -15.66 -27.31
C PRO A 43 6.77 -15.69 -28.67
N LYS A 44 7.14 -14.51 -29.20
CA LYS A 44 7.87 -14.39 -30.46
C LYS A 44 9.31 -14.96 -30.38
N PHE A 45 9.95 -14.93 -29.21
CA PHE A 45 11.30 -15.45 -29.03
C PHE A 45 11.36 -16.96 -29.30
N ILE A 46 10.40 -17.71 -28.74
CA ILE A 46 10.30 -19.16 -28.93
C ILE A 46 10.13 -19.48 -30.42
N LEU A 47 9.26 -18.74 -31.13
CA LEU A 47 9.06 -18.91 -32.57
C LEU A 47 10.35 -18.71 -33.37
N TYR A 48 11.09 -17.63 -33.11
CA TYR A 48 12.36 -17.38 -33.79
C TYR A 48 13.40 -18.48 -33.50
N MET A 49 13.51 -18.94 -32.26
CA MET A 49 14.42 -20.02 -31.88
C MET A 49 14.06 -21.35 -32.56
N THR A 50 12.78 -21.69 -32.64
CA THR A 50 12.33 -22.90 -33.36
C THR A 50 12.65 -22.81 -34.85
N ILE A 51 12.40 -21.66 -35.50
CA ILE A 51 12.72 -21.46 -36.92
C ILE A 51 14.23 -21.59 -37.15
N PHE A 52 15.05 -21.00 -36.27
CA PHE A 52 16.51 -21.09 -36.35
C PHE A 52 16.99 -22.54 -36.28
N VAL A 53 16.51 -23.31 -35.30
CA VAL A 53 16.87 -24.73 -35.14
C VAL A 53 16.45 -25.56 -36.35
N VAL A 54 15.21 -25.40 -36.82
CA VAL A 54 14.71 -26.11 -38.00
C VAL A 54 15.54 -25.76 -39.23
N THR A 55 15.83 -24.47 -39.45
CA THR A 55 16.66 -24.00 -40.57
C THR A 55 18.06 -24.59 -40.50
N TRP A 56 18.68 -24.64 -39.32
CA TRP A 56 20.01 -25.22 -39.12
C TRP A 56 20.06 -26.71 -39.47
N ILE A 57 19.06 -27.46 -39.01
CA ILE A 57 18.92 -28.89 -39.31
C ILE A 57 18.73 -29.09 -40.82
N VAL A 58 17.81 -28.34 -41.44
CA VAL A 58 17.54 -28.45 -42.88
C VAL A 58 18.78 -28.14 -43.71
N LEU A 59 19.48 -27.04 -43.41
CA LEU A 59 20.73 -26.67 -44.10
C LEU A 59 21.79 -27.77 -43.98
N ASN A 60 21.99 -28.33 -42.79
CA ASN A 60 22.98 -29.40 -42.59
C ASN A 60 22.59 -30.71 -43.28
N VAL A 61 21.30 -31.10 -43.26
CA VAL A 61 20.82 -32.29 -43.97
C VAL A 61 20.98 -32.14 -45.48
N VAL A 62 20.63 -30.96 -46.03
CA VAL A 62 20.84 -30.64 -47.45
C VAL A 62 22.33 -30.67 -47.79
N LEU A 63 23.20 -30.09 -46.95
CA LEU A 63 24.66 -30.14 -47.14
C LEU A 63 25.19 -31.58 -47.18
N VAL A 64 24.72 -32.45 -46.28
CA VAL A 64 25.08 -33.87 -46.24
C VAL A 64 24.65 -34.59 -47.52
N GLN A 65 23.42 -34.32 -48.01
CA GLN A 65 22.87 -34.96 -49.20
C GLN A 65 23.56 -34.51 -50.49
N TYR A 66 23.79 -33.21 -50.68
CA TYR A 66 24.33 -32.66 -51.93
C TYR A 66 25.86 -32.65 -51.99
N ALA A 67 26.53 -32.49 -50.84
CA ALA A 67 27.95 -32.20 -50.79
C ALA A 67 28.70 -33.13 -49.83
N ARG A 68 28.37 -34.44 -49.83
CA ARG A 68 28.86 -35.60 -49.00
C ARG A 68 30.21 -35.51 -48.24
N LYS A 69 31.16 -34.65 -48.65
CA LYS A 69 32.44 -34.34 -47.98
C LYS A 69 32.50 -33.02 -47.19
N TYR A 70 31.52 -32.14 -47.31
CA TYR A 70 31.47 -30.78 -46.73
C TYR A 70 30.38 -30.62 -45.67
N ALA A 71 29.83 -31.70 -45.14
CA ALA A 71 28.87 -31.63 -44.04
C ALA A 71 29.53 -30.98 -42.81
N TRP A 72 29.11 -29.76 -42.48
CA TRP A 72 29.69 -28.99 -41.38
C TRP A 72 29.28 -29.55 -40.01
N ASP A 73 28.05 -30.08 -39.88
CA ASP A 73 27.52 -30.73 -38.68
C ASP A 73 26.64 -31.94 -39.05
N ALA A 74 27.25 -33.10 -39.31
CA ALA A 74 26.52 -34.33 -39.61
C ALA A 74 25.82 -34.90 -38.36
N TYR A 75 24.75 -35.69 -38.56
CA TYR A 75 24.03 -36.37 -37.48
C TYR A 75 25.02 -37.11 -36.57
N PRO A 76 25.09 -36.82 -35.24
CA PRO A 76 24.04 -36.30 -34.36
C PRO A 76 24.06 -34.78 -34.04
N PHE A 77 24.58 -33.91 -34.91
CA PHE A 77 24.62 -32.44 -34.72
C PHE A 77 25.39 -31.99 -33.46
N ILE A 78 26.68 -32.31 -33.39
CA ILE A 78 27.51 -32.05 -32.22
C ILE A 78 27.67 -30.55 -31.95
N LEU A 79 27.74 -29.72 -33.00
CA LEU A 79 27.92 -28.27 -32.84
C LEU A 79 26.67 -27.61 -32.28
N LEU A 80 25.50 -28.03 -32.75
CA LEU A 80 24.22 -27.56 -32.22
C LEU A 80 24.06 -27.94 -30.74
N ASN A 81 24.41 -29.17 -30.37
CA ASN A 81 24.37 -29.62 -28.98
C ASN A 81 25.36 -28.83 -28.09
N LEU A 82 26.59 -28.63 -28.58
CA LEU A 82 27.59 -27.83 -27.89
C LEU A 82 27.06 -26.40 -27.66
N ALA A 83 26.49 -25.77 -28.69
CA ALA A 83 25.93 -24.44 -28.60
C ALA A 83 24.80 -24.34 -27.55
N PHE A 84 23.87 -25.31 -27.52
CA PHE A 84 22.81 -25.35 -26.51
C PHE A 84 23.35 -25.58 -25.10
N SER A 85 24.36 -26.44 -24.95
CA SER A 85 25.01 -26.69 -23.65
C SER A 85 25.69 -25.43 -23.13
N THR A 86 26.40 -24.70 -23.99
CA THR A 86 26.99 -23.40 -23.63
C THR A 86 25.92 -22.35 -23.34
N GLN A 87 24.84 -22.30 -24.13
CA GLN A 87 23.72 -21.39 -23.91
C GLN A 87 23.11 -21.60 -22.52
N ALA A 88 22.83 -22.85 -22.14
CA ALA A 88 22.31 -23.18 -20.82
C ALA A 88 23.29 -22.79 -19.70
N SER A 89 24.58 -23.10 -19.88
CA SER A 89 25.62 -22.79 -18.90
C SER A 89 25.80 -21.29 -18.66
N TYR A 90 25.72 -20.44 -19.70
CA TYR A 90 25.78 -18.98 -19.54
C TYR A 90 24.45 -18.37 -19.09
N SER A 91 23.31 -19.00 -19.42
CA SER A 91 22.00 -18.52 -18.98
C SER A 91 21.81 -18.68 -17.47
N ALA A 92 22.27 -19.78 -16.87
CA ALA A 92 22.13 -20.05 -15.43
C ALA A 92 22.64 -18.91 -14.52
N PRO A 93 23.88 -18.39 -14.66
CA PRO A 93 24.37 -17.28 -13.83
C PRO A 93 23.67 -15.96 -14.14
N LEU A 94 23.26 -15.73 -15.40
CA LEU A 94 22.51 -14.52 -15.77
C LEU A 94 21.12 -14.53 -15.12
N ILE A 95 20.45 -15.69 -15.14
CA ILE A 95 19.16 -15.91 -14.47
C ILE A 95 19.32 -15.72 -12.96
N LEU A 96 20.38 -16.27 -12.34
CA LEU A 96 20.64 -16.10 -10.91
C LEU A 96 20.82 -14.62 -10.52
N LEU A 97 21.55 -13.86 -11.33
CA LEU A 97 21.70 -12.41 -11.12
C LEU A 97 20.37 -11.66 -11.30
N ALA A 98 19.55 -12.05 -12.28
CA ALA A 98 18.22 -11.48 -12.48
C ALA A 98 17.29 -11.81 -11.31
N GLN A 99 17.35 -13.05 -10.80
CA GLN A 99 16.58 -13.52 -9.63
C GLN A 99 16.98 -12.77 -8.37
N ASN A 100 18.26 -12.65 -8.03
CA ASN A 100 18.71 -11.90 -6.86
C ASN A 100 18.17 -10.46 -6.86
N ARG A 101 18.15 -9.80 -8.02
CA ARG A 101 17.60 -8.44 -8.16
C ARG A 101 16.08 -8.39 -8.03
N GLN A 102 15.39 -9.42 -8.50
CA GLN A 102 13.94 -9.54 -8.37
C GLN A 102 13.57 -9.76 -6.90
N ASP A 103 14.28 -10.67 -6.22
CA ASP A 103 14.11 -10.95 -4.79
C ASP A 103 14.37 -9.71 -3.93
N ASP A 104 15.39 -8.89 -4.26
CA ASP A 104 15.66 -7.62 -3.58
C ASP A 104 14.50 -6.63 -3.73
N ARG A 105 13.93 -6.50 -4.95
CA ARG A 105 12.76 -5.63 -5.20
C ARG A 105 11.52 -6.14 -4.48
N ASP A 106 11.29 -7.45 -4.51
CA ASP A 106 10.15 -8.10 -3.86
C ASP A 106 10.25 -7.95 -2.34
N ARG A 107 11.47 -8.04 -1.78
CA ARG A 107 11.74 -7.76 -0.37
C ARG A 107 11.40 -6.34 0.02
N VAL A 108 11.88 -5.33 -0.72
CA VAL A 108 11.57 -3.91 -0.44
C VAL A 108 10.08 -3.65 -0.53
N THR A 109 9.42 -4.22 -1.55
CA THR A 109 7.97 -4.09 -1.73
C THR A 109 7.22 -4.72 -0.55
N ALA A 110 7.63 -5.91 -0.09
CA ALA A 110 7.04 -6.58 1.06
C ALA A 110 7.28 -5.83 2.39
N GLU A 111 8.44 -5.20 2.56
CA GLU A 111 8.71 -4.36 3.73
C GLU A 111 7.83 -3.09 3.74
N GLN A 112 7.67 -2.44 2.59
CA GLN A 112 6.77 -1.29 2.45
C GLN A 112 5.31 -1.65 2.69
N ASP A 113 4.87 -2.80 2.17
CA ASP A 113 3.51 -3.29 2.37
C ASP A 113 3.23 -3.58 3.85
N ARG A 114 4.16 -4.24 4.55
CA ARG A 114 4.08 -4.42 6.00
C ARG A 114 3.97 -3.09 6.75
N GLN A 115 4.80 -2.10 6.40
CA GLN A 115 4.73 -0.78 7.04
C GLN A 115 3.40 -0.06 6.77
N ARG A 116 2.85 -0.18 5.56
CA ARG A 116 1.52 0.36 5.22
C ARG A 116 0.42 -0.33 6.02
N ALA A 117 0.48 -1.66 6.13
CA ALA A 117 -0.46 -2.43 6.93
C ALA A 117 -0.42 -2.01 8.42
N HIS A 118 0.77 -1.83 8.99
CA HIS A 118 0.92 -1.32 10.36
C HIS A 118 0.29 0.08 10.54
N ARG A 119 0.59 1.02 9.64
CA ARG A 119 -0.03 2.37 9.69
C ARG A 119 -1.54 2.31 9.54
N ASN A 120 -2.06 1.49 8.63
CA ASN A 120 -3.51 1.34 8.46
C ASN A 120 -4.19 0.77 9.71
N LEU A 121 -3.54 -0.17 10.42
CA LEU A 121 -4.03 -0.68 11.70
C LEU A 121 -4.04 0.42 12.76
N GLU A 122 -2.94 1.19 12.89
CA GLU A 122 -2.85 2.32 13.82
C GLU A 122 -3.92 3.40 13.54
N ASP A 123 -4.12 3.76 12.27
CA ASP A 123 -5.15 4.71 11.86
C ASP A 123 -6.57 4.19 12.18
N THR A 124 -6.80 2.89 11.98
CA THR A 124 -8.09 2.26 12.31
C THR A 124 -8.34 2.25 13.81
N GLU A 125 -7.32 1.94 14.62
CA GLU A 125 -7.42 2.01 16.08
C GLU A 125 -7.67 3.43 16.58
N PHE A 126 -6.98 4.42 15.99
CA PHE A 126 -7.19 5.83 16.29
C PHE A 126 -8.63 6.27 15.98
N LEU A 127 -9.10 6.01 14.76
CA LEU A 127 -10.47 6.32 14.36
C LEU A 127 -11.51 5.62 15.24
N THR A 128 -11.27 4.36 15.62
CA THR A 128 -12.18 3.62 16.50
C THR A 128 -12.26 4.26 17.88
N ARG A 129 -11.12 4.70 18.44
CA ARG A 129 -11.08 5.40 19.72
C ARG A 129 -11.77 6.77 19.64
N GLU A 130 -11.58 7.48 18.54
CA GLU A 130 -12.22 8.79 18.31
C GLU A 130 -13.75 8.66 18.11
N ILE A 131 -14.21 7.61 17.42
CA ILE A 131 -15.64 7.32 17.31
C ILE A 131 -16.22 6.94 18.68
N ALA A 132 -15.48 6.20 19.51
CA ALA A 132 -15.93 5.84 20.84
C ALA A 132 -16.04 7.08 21.76
N SER A 133 -15.07 7.99 21.73
CA SER A 133 -15.13 9.25 22.49
C SER A 133 -16.24 10.17 21.98
N LEU A 134 -16.40 10.30 20.67
CA LEU A 134 -17.50 11.05 20.04
C LEU A 134 -18.87 10.49 20.46
N ARG A 135 -19.01 9.16 20.46
CA ARG A 135 -20.26 8.49 20.88
C ARG A 135 -20.60 8.80 22.35
N LEU A 136 -19.61 8.79 23.24
CA LEU A 136 -19.82 9.13 24.64
C LEU A 136 -20.28 10.58 24.81
N ALA A 137 -19.59 11.52 24.15
CA ALA A 137 -19.96 12.94 24.16
C ALA A 137 -21.36 13.18 23.59
N MET A 138 -21.73 12.50 22.51
CA MET A 138 -23.09 12.58 21.94
C MET A 138 -24.16 11.98 22.86
N ASN A 139 -23.84 10.94 23.62
CA ASN A 139 -24.80 10.32 24.55
C ASN A 139 -25.17 11.28 25.69
N ASP A 140 -24.21 12.03 26.24
CA ASP A 140 -24.48 13.02 27.28
C ASP A 140 -25.41 14.14 26.78
N VAL A 141 -25.19 14.67 25.58
CA VAL A 141 -26.01 15.76 25.02
C VAL A 141 -27.40 15.29 24.55
N ALA A 142 -27.51 14.03 24.11
CA ALA A 142 -28.78 13.46 23.63
C ALA A 142 -29.57 12.70 24.72
N THR A 143 -29.16 12.77 25.99
CA THR A 143 -29.86 12.05 27.05
C THR A 143 -31.26 12.65 27.25
N ARG A 144 -32.27 11.78 27.36
CA ARG A 144 -33.69 12.14 27.52
C ARG A 144 -33.93 13.19 28.60
N ASP A 145 -33.14 13.18 29.67
CA ASP A 145 -33.28 14.12 30.77
C ASP A 145 -32.79 15.52 30.42
N PHE A 146 -31.75 15.68 29.60
CA PHE A 146 -31.31 16.98 29.08
C PHE A 146 -32.32 17.55 28.09
N VAL A 147 -32.77 16.73 27.13
CA VAL A 147 -33.82 17.14 26.18
C VAL A 147 -35.11 17.50 26.93
N ARG A 148 -35.43 16.79 28.01
CA ARG A 148 -36.59 17.06 28.85
C ARG A 148 -36.42 18.28 29.74
N SER A 149 -35.21 18.57 30.23
CA SER A 149 -34.95 19.79 30.99
C SER A 149 -35.05 21.01 30.08
N GLU A 150 -34.42 20.97 28.90
CA GLU A 150 -34.50 22.09 27.94
C GLU A 150 -35.92 22.33 27.44
N LEU A 151 -36.64 21.25 27.08
CA LEU A 151 -38.05 21.38 26.72
C LEU A 151 -38.88 22.00 27.85
N ARG A 152 -38.56 21.69 29.12
CA ARG A 152 -39.31 22.18 30.27
C ARG A 152 -38.93 23.61 30.64
N ASP A 153 -37.67 23.99 30.51
CA ASP A 153 -37.21 25.36 30.70
C ASP A 153 -37.84 26.29 29.66
N VAL A 154 -37.77 25.91 28.37
CA VAL A 154 -38.44 26.66 27.29
C VAL A 154 -39.96 26.75 27.52
N LEU A 155 -40.62 25.66 27.95
CA LEU A 155 -42.06 25.69 28.26
C LEU A 155 -42.37 26.62 29.43
N SER A 156 -41.50 26.63 30.46
CA SER A 156 -41.67 27.47 31.64
C SER A 156 -41.50 28.95 31.31
N GLU A 157 -40.57 29.28 30.42
CA GLU A 157 -40.32 30.63 29.92
C GLU A 157 -41.54 31.16 29.15
N ILE A 158 -42.08 30.37 28.21
CA ILE A 158 -43.29 30.73 27.45
C ILE A 158 -44.49 30.96 28.39
N LEU A 159 -44.69 30.07 29.38
CA LEU A 159 -45.77 30.22 30.35
C LEU A 159 -45.59 31.44 31.26
N ALA A 160 -44.35 31.82 31.57
CA ALA A 160 -44.05 33.01 32.35
C ALA A 160 -44.32 34.30 31.56
N GLU A 161 -44.00 34.31 30.26
CA GLU A 161 -44.38 35.41 29.36
C GLU A 161 -45.90 35.56 29.28
N GLU A 162 -46.64 34.47 29.05
CA GLU A 162 -48.12 34.51 28.98
C GLU A 162 -48.74 35.10 30.26
N ARG A 163 -48.21 34.74 31.44
CA ARG A 163 -48.67 35.32 32.71
C ARG A 163 -48.37 36.80 32.81
N ARG A 164 -47.16 37.25 32.46
CA ARG A 164 -46.82 38.67 32.47
C ARG A 164 -47.72 39.45 31.53
N THR A 165 -47.95 38.95 30.32
CA THR A 165 -48.85 39.59 29.36
C THR A 165 -50.28 39.68 29.90
N ARG A 166 -50.78 38.62 30.55
CA ARG A 166 -52.11 38.67 31.21
C ARG A 166 -52.16 39.62 32.39
N GLU A 167 -51.12 39.69 33.20
CA GLU A 167 -51.03 40.62 34.34
C GLU A 167 -50.99 42.07 33.86
N GLU A 168 -50.19 42.37 32.82
CA GLU A 168 -50.18 43.68 32.17
C GLU A 168 -51.56 44.06 31.63
N ILE A 169 -52.25 43.13 30.95
CA ILE A 169 -53.62 43.38 30.45
C ILE A 169 -54.58 43.65 31.62
N ALA A 170 -54.51 42.86 32.69
CA ALA A 170 -55.38 43.04 33.86
C ALA A 170 -55.09 44.32 34.66
N GLU A 171 -53.85 44.79 34.68
CA GLU A 171 -53.48 46.09 35.25
C GLU A 171 -53.99 47.25 34.39
N LEU A 172 -53.93 47.13 33.07
CA LEU A 172 -54.50 48.10 32.14
C LEU A 172 -56.03 48.18 32.29
N GLU A 173 -56.72 47.04 32.40
CA GLU A 173 -58.17 47.00 32.65
C GLU A 173 -58.55 47.66 33.99
N ARG A 174 -57.80 47.38 35.08
CA ARG A 174 -58.01 48.05 36.38
C ARG A 174 -57.75 49.55 36.34
N ALA A 175 -56.71 49.98 35.61
CA ALA A 175 -56.42 51.39 35.43
C ALA A 175 -57.48 52.11 34.58
N GLU A 176 -58.15 51.40 33.68
CA GLU A 176 -59.30 51.89 32.91
C GLU A 176 -60.57 51.98 33.76
N GLU A 177 -60.82 51.03 34.67
CA GLU A 177 -61.94 51.08 35.63
C GLU A 177 -61.80 52.19 36.70
N ASP A 178 -60.58 52.44 37.19
CA ASP A 178 -60.28 53.51 38.16
C ASP A 178 -60.14 54.89 37.50
N ALA A 179 -60.24 54.99 36.17
CA ALA A 179 -60.29 56.27 35.49
C ALA A 179 -61.62 56.98 35.85
N PRO A 180 -61.59 58.18 36.46
CA PRO A 180 -62.82 58.87 36.81
C PRO A 180 -63.61 59.15 35.54
N GLN A 181 -64.88 58.75 35.51
CA GLN A 181 -65.85 59.15 34.49
C GLN A 181 -65.94 60.69 34.49
N ALA A 182 -65.07 61.33 33.73
CA ALA A 182 -65.09 62.75 33.51
C ALA A 182 -66.15 63.03 32.43
N ARG A 183 -67.40 63.17 32.91
CA ARG A 183 -68.55 63.96 32.42
C ARG A 183 -69.85 63.18 32.28
#